data_AF-A0A418NK78-F1
#
_entry.id   AF-A0A418NK78-F1
#
_cell.length_a   1.000
_cell.length_b   1.000
_cell.length_c   1.000
_cell.angle_alpha   90.00
_cell.angle_beta   90.00
_cell.angle_gamma   90.00
#
_symmetry.space_group_name_H-M   'P 1'
#
loop_
_entity.id
_entity.type
_entity.pdbx_description
1 polymer ?
#
loop_
_entity_poly.entity_id
_entity_poly.type
_entity_poly.pdbx_seq_one_letter_code
_entity_poly.pdbx_strand_id
1 'polypeptide(L)'
;MEFLLIWAVCGAAAYAVANSKGRSGCAWGLIGFLLGPLGLLVAFVMPADTSRIERAGLQGGELRKCPQCAETIKAEARKCRYCGSVVG
;
A
#
# COMPACT_ATOMS: atom_id res chain seq x y z
N MET A 1 -21.95 20.22 -16.61
CA MET A 1 -20.99 20.18 -15.47
C MET A 1 -20.99 18.80 -14.79
N GLU A 2 -22.01 17.96 -14.99
CA GLU A 2 -22.04 16.61 -14.40
C GLU A 2 -20.92 15.65 -14.85
N PHE A 3 -20.47 15.69 -16.11
CA PHE A 3 -19.42 14.77 -16.59
C PHE A 3 -18.08 14.93 -15.87
N LEU A 4 -17.72 16.17 -15.51
CA LEU A 4 -16.51 16.45 -14.74
C LEU A 4 -16.62 15.98 -13.30
N LEU A 5 -17.82 16.04 -12.70
CA LEU A 5 -18.07 15.52 -11.35
C LEU A 5 -17.94 13.99 -11.31
N ILE A 6 -18.47 13.29 -12.32
CA ILE A 6 -18.36 11.82 -12.41
C ILE A 6 -16.90 11.39 -12.53
N TRP A 7 -16.11 12.08 -13.36
CA TRP A 7 -14.68 11.83 -13.51
C TRP A 7 -13.89 12.13 -12.23
N ALA A 8 -14.20 13.24 -11.55
CA ALA A 8 -13.58 13.60 -10.28
C ALA A 8 -13.84 12.55 -9.18
N VAL A 9 -15.08 12.06 -9.06
CA VAL A 9 -15.44 11.01 -8.10
C VAL A 9 -14.76 9.69 -8.44
N CYS A 10 -14.72 9.29 -9.72
CA CYS A 10 -14.02 8.07 -10.15
C CYS A 10 -12.51 8.16 -9.87
N GLY A 11 -11.87 9.31 -10.14
CA GLY A 11 -10.47 9.55 -9.82
C GLY A 11 -10.18 9.49 -8.32
N ALA A 12 -11.04 10.08 -7.50
CA ALA A 12 -10.93 10.03 -6.03
C ALA A 12 -11.09 8.60 -5.49
N ALA A 13 -12.04 7.83 -6.03
CA ALA A 13 -12.22 6.42 -5.68
C ALA A 13 -11.00 5.57 -6.08
N ALA A 14 -10.46 5.77 -7.29
CA ALA A 14 -9.25 5.09 -7.76
C ALA A 14 -8.01 5.44 -6.90
N TYR A 15 -7.89 6.71 -6.48
CA TYR A 15 -6.87 7.16 -5.55
C TYR A 15 -6.95 6.41 -4.21
N ALA A 16 -8.13 6.36 -3.59
CA ALA A 16 -8.32 5.74 -2.28
C ALA A 16 -8.04 4.22 -2.32
N VAL A 17 -8.49 3.53 -3.38
CA VAL A 17 -8.24 2.09 -3.58
C VAL A 17 -6.76 1.82 -3.82
N ALA A 18 -6.07 2.64 -4.61
CA ALA A 18 -4.64 2.45 -4.86
C ALA A 18 -3.77 2.76 -3.63
N ASN A 19 -4.15 3.79 -2.86
CA ASN A 19 -3.42 4.19 -1.65
C ASN A 19 -3.53 3.12 -0.55
N SER A 20 -4.72 2.53 -0.38
CA SER A 20 -4.90 1.41 0.56
C SER A 20 -4.18 0.12 0.13
N LYS A 21 -3.89 -0.05 -1.17
CA LYS A 21 -3.13 -1.18 -1.73
C LYS A 21 -1.61 -1.00 -1.73
N GLY A 22 -1.08 0.03 -1.06
CA GLY A 22 0.36 0.29 -0.97
C GLY A 22 1.00 0.77 -2.28
N ARG A 23 0.17 1.31 -3.20
CA ARG A 23 0.60 1.85 -4.49
C ARG A 23 0.53 3.37 -4.48
N SER A 24 1.16 4.02 -5.46
CA SER A 24 1.14 5.48 -5.59
C SER A 24 -0.28 5.98 -5.87
N GLY A 25 -0.99 6.39 -4.81
CA GLY A 25 -2.35 6.90 -4.87
C GLY A 25 -2.51 7.99 -5.91
N CYS A 26 -1.61 8.98 -5.96
CA CYS A 26 -1.66 10.06 -6.95
C CYS A 26 -1.55 9.58 -8.40
N ALA A 27 -0.69 8.60 -8.70
CA ALA A 27 -0.55 8.09 -10.06
C ALA A 27 -1.83 7.37 -10.51
N TRP A 28 -2.43 6.57 -9.63
CA TRP A 28 -3.67 5.85 -9.92
C TRP A 28 -4.91 6.76 -9.89
N GLY A 29 -4.92 7.80 -9.08
CA GLY A 29 -5.95 8.82 -9.08
C GLY A 29 -5.95 9.62 -10.39
N LEU A 30 -4.77 9.99 -10.91
CA LEU A 30 -4.63 10.64 -12.22
C LEU A 30 -5.06 9.73 -13.37
N ILE A 31 -4.66 8.45 -13.33
CA ILE A 31 -5.10 7.44 -14.32
C ILE A 31 -6.62 7.23 -14.24
N GLY A 32 -7.17 7.13 -13.03
CA GLY A 32 -8.62 7.02 -12.79
C GLY A 32 -9.39 8.25 -13.24
N PHE A 33 -8.82 9.44 -13.07
CA PHE A 33 -9.39 10.67 -13.59
C PHE A 33 -9.33 10.71 -15.12
N LEU A 34 -8.21 10.32 -15.75
CA LEU A 34 -8.02 10.42 -17.20
C LEU A 34 -8.72 9.32 -18.02
N LEU A 35 -8.83 8.10 -17.48
CA LEU A 35 -9.56 6.97 -18.10
C LEU A 35 -11.00 6.85 -17.58
N GLY A 36 -11.38 7.67 -16.60
CA GLY A 36 -12.69 7.65 -15.95
C GLY A 36 -13.03 6.28 -15.33
N PRO A 37 -14.23 5.72 -15.58
CA PRO A 37 -14.67 4.49 -14.93
C PRO A 37 -13.79 3.27 -15.27
N LEU A 38 -13.14 3.26 -16.45
CA LEU A 38 -12.21 2.20 -16.82
C LEU A 38 -10.99 2.17 -15.89
N GLY A 39 -10.47 3.34 -15.51
CA GLY A 39 -9.34 3.43 -14.58
C GLY A 39 -9.71 2.93 -13.17
N LEU A 40 -10.94 3.17 -12.72
CA LEU A 40 -11.46 2.63 -11.47
C LEU A 40 -11.59 1.09 -11.51
N LEU A 41 -12.07 0.55 -12.62
CA LEU A 41 -12.23 -0.90 -12.81
C LEU A 41 -10.86 -1.62 -12.73
N VAL A 42 -9.84 -1.06 -13.39
CA VAL A 42 -8.47 -1.59 -13.33
C VAL A 42 -7.90 -1.49 -11.91
N ALA A 43 -8.16 -0.40 -11.18
CA ALA A 43 -7.69 -0.23 -9.80
C ALA A 43 -8.28 -1.28 -8.84
N PHE A 44 -9.51 -1.73 -9.11
CA PHE A 44 -10.18 -2.77 -8.34
C PHE A 44 -9.57 -4.16 -8.57
N VAL A 45 -9.35 -4.52 -9.84
CA VAL A 45 -8.83 -5.85 -10.24
C VAL A 45 -7.36 -6.02 -9.84
N MET A 46 -6.59 -4.93 -9.81
CA MET A 46 -5.17 -4.98 -9.46
C MET A 46 -4.94 -5.45 -8.01
N PRO A 47 -4.07 -6.44 -7.76
CA PRO A 47 -3.75 -6.90 -6.42
C PRO A 47 -2.93 -5.86 -5.64
N ALA A 48 -3.00 -5.94 -4.30
CA ALA A 48 -2.18 -5.12 -3.42
C ALA A 48 -0.70 -5.49 -3.57
N ASP A 49 0.17 -4.48 -3.61
CA ASP A 49 1.61 -4.67 -3.79
C ASP A 49 2.27 -4.87 -2.42
N THR A 50 2.15 -6.08 -1.88
CA THR A 50 2.66 -6.44 -0.54
C THR A 50 4.14 -6.11 -0.35
N SER A 51 4.94 -6.26 -1.41
CA SER A 51 6.36 -5.93 -1.40
C SER A 51 6.64 -4.44 -1.16
N ARG A 52 5.77 -3.52 -1.59
CA ARG A 52 5.93 -2.10 -1.28
C ARG A 52 5.51 -1.77 0.13
N ILE A 53 4.46 -2.43 0.64
CA ILE A 53 3.99 -2.25 2.01
C ILE A 53 5.07 -2.71 3.00
N GLU A 54 5.69 -3.87 2.77
CA GLU A 54 6.80 -4.36 3.61
C GLU A 54 8.02 -3.42 3.55
N ARG A 55 8.39 -2.95 2.36
CA ARG A 55 9.51 -1.99 2.21
C ARG A 55 9.21 -0.66 2.89
N ALA A 56 7.98 -0.16 2.78
CA ALA A 56 7.55 1.05 3.46
C ALA A 56 7.56 0.87 4.98
N GLY A 57 7.13 -0.28 5.49
CA GLY A 57 7.22 -0.60 6.92
C GLY A 57 8.67 -0.71 7.41
N LEU A 58 9.58 -1.26 6.60
CA LEU A 58 11.02 -1.30 6.90
C LEU A 58 11.67 0.09 6.87
N GLN A 59 11.31 0.93 5.89
CA GLN A 59 11.83 2.30 5.77
C GLN A 59 11.25 3.25 6.81
N GLY A 60 9.97 3.08 7.16
CA GLY A 60 9.28 3.84 8.20
C GLY A 60 9.64 3.40 9.61
N GLY A 61 10.47 2.37 9.77
CA GLY A 61 10.91 1.87 11.07
C GLY A 61 9.80 1.17 11.86
N GLU A 62 8.70 0.78 11.23
CA GLU A 62 7.59 0.04 11.85
C GLU A 62 7.87 -1.48 11.85
N LEU A 63 8.67 -1.93 10.87
CA LEU A 63 9.17 -3.28 10.72
C LEU A 63 10.71 -3.29 10.76
N ARG A 64 11.29 -4.37 11.27
CA ARG A 64 12.73 -4.65 11.21
C ARG A 64 12.98 -6.12 10.94
N LYS A 65 14.16 -6.46 10.44
CA LYS A 65 14.58 -7.87 10.34
C LYS A 65 15.19 -8.34 11.66
N CYS A 66 14.84 -9.54 12.10
CA CYS A 66 15.49 -10.17 13.24
C CYS A 66 16.96 -10.49 12.89
N PRO A 67 17.96 -10.11 13.72
CA PRO A 67 19.37 -10.39 13.44
C PRO A 67 19.74 -11.88 13.51
N GLN A 68 18.89 -12.72 14.12
CA GLN A 68 19.18 -14.15 14.30
C GLN A 68 18.53 -15.05 13.24
N CYS A 69 17.29 -14.77 12.84
CA CYS A 69 16.59 -15.61 11.86
C CYS A 69 16.25 -14.88 10.55
N ALA A 70 16.63 -13.61 10.40
CA ALA A 70 16.38 -12.76 9.23
C ALA A 70 14.90 -12.50 8.87
N GLU A 71 13.97 -12.99 9.68
CA GLU A 71 12.54 -12.83 9.47
C GLU A 71 12.06 -11.40 9.81
N THR A 72 11.02 -10.93 9.11
CA THR A 72 10.45 -9.60 9.33
C THR A 72 9.57 -9.60 10.57
N ILE A 73 9.92 -8.75 11.54
CA ILE A 73 9.22 -8.57 12.81
C ILE A 73 8.87 -7.09 13.00
N LYS A 74 7.93 -6.78 13.90
CA LYS A 74 7.68 -5.40 14.29
C LYS A 74 8.93 -4.77 14.91
N ALA A 75 9.17 -3.50 14.64
CA ALA A 75 10.30 -2.76 15.23
C ALA A 75 10.20 -2.70 16.77
N GLU A 76 8.98 -2.58 17.30
CA GLU A 76 8.68 -2.61 18.74
C GLU A 76 8.84 -4.00 19.40
N ALA A 77 9.02 -5.07 18.62
CA ALA A 77 9.09 -6.41 19.19
C ALA A 77 10.38 -6.58 20.01
N ARG A 78 10.24 -6.90 21.31
CA ARG A 78 11.37 -7.28 22.19
C ARG A 78 11.76 -8.75 22.08
N LYS A 79 10.88 -9.59 21.53
CA LYS A 79 11.10 -11.02 21.34
C LYS A 79 10.57 -11.43 19.98
N CYS A 80 11.35 -12.21 19.23
CA CYS A 80 10.98 -12.66 17.91
C CYS A 80 9.91 -13.76 18.00
N ARG A 81 8.79 -13.62 17.28
CA ARG A 81 7.71 -14.63 17.28
C ARG A 81 8.09 -15.95 16.57
N TYR A 82 9.16 -15.93 15.77
CA TYR A 82 9.55 -17.05 14.92
C TYR A 82 10.65 -17.89 15.57
N CYS A 83 11.77 -17.26 15.95
CA CYS A 83 12.88 -17.96 16.61
C CYS A 83 12.87 -17.85 18.14
N GLY A 84 11.99 -17.04 18.73
CA GLY A 84 11.88 -16.87 20.17
C GLY A 84 13.02 -16.07 20.81
N SER A 85 13.97 -15.57 20.03
CA SER A 85 15.12 -14.84 20.57
C SER A 85 14.76 -13.42 21.01
N VAL A 86 15.51 -12.89 21.98
CA VAL A 86 15.37 -11.51 22.43
C VAL A 86 15.99 -10.59 21.38
N VAL A 87 15.21 -9.63 20.92
CA VAL A 87 15.56 -8.66 19.88
C VAL A 87 15.38 -7.29 20.48
N GLY A 88 16.49 -6.60 20.78
CA GLY A 88 16.53 -5.28 21.42
C GLY A 88 17.17 -4.30 20.48
#